data_AF-C6B469-F1
#
_entry.id   AF-C6B469-F1
#
_cell.length_a   1.000
_cell.length_b   1.000
_cell.length_c   1.000
_cell.angle_alpha   90.00
_cell.angle_beta   90.00
_cell.angle_gamma   90.00
#
_symmetry.space_group_name_H-M   'P 1'
#
loop_
_entity.id
_entity.type
_entity.pdbx_description
1 polymer ?
#
loop_
_entity_poly.entity_id
_entity_poly.type
_entity_poly.pdbx_seq_one_letter_code
_entity_poly.pdbx_strand_id
1 'polypeptide(L)'
;MANTTSAKKATRKIARRTDVNKARRSRVRTFVRQVEEAIASGDAAKAKEAFLAAQPELARAASKGVLHANTASRKVSRLAARVKALSVTTTA
;
A
#
# COMPACT_ATOMS: atom_id res chain seq x y z
N MET A 1 -3.06 33.30 3.57
CA MET A 1 -4.26 33.20 2.71
C MET A 1 -3.84 33.15 1.25
N ALA A 2 -4.65 32.51 0.40
CA ALA A 2 -4.44 32.55 -1.05
C ALA A 2 -4.86 33.94 -1.57
N ASN A 3 -3.91 34.87 -1.63
CA ASN A 3 -4.18 36.28 -1.92
C ASN A 3 -4.33 36.57 -3.43
N THR A 4 -3.85 35.66 -4.29
CA THR A 4 -4.00 35.76 -5.75
C THR A 4 -5.08 34.81 -6.28
N THR A 5 -5.69 35.16 -7.41
CA THR A 5 -6.71 34.32 -8.07
C THR A 5 -6.16 32.94 -8.48
N SER A 6 -4.89 32.89 -8.88
CA SER A 6 -4.15 31.65 -9.18
C SER A 6 -3.97 30.77 -7.94
N ALA A 7 -3.63 31.36 -6.78
CA ALA A 7 -3.51 30.63 -5.53
C ALA A 7 -4.85 30.04 -5.07
N LYS A 8 -5.96 30.79 -5.16
CA LYS A 8 -7.31 30.29 -4.82
C LYS A 8 -7.70 29.09 -5.70
N LYS A 9 -7.32 29.11 -6.98
CA LYS A 9 -7.50 27.97 -7.91
C LYS A 9 -6.64 26.77 -7.50
N ALA A 10 -5.39 26.99 -7.13
CA ALA A 10 -4.49 25.93 -6.69
C ALA A 10 -5.01 25.22 -5.43
N THR A 11 -5.50 25.96 -4.42
CA THR A 11 -6.08 25.39 -3.20
C THR A 11 -7.26 24.45 -3.50
N ARG A 12 -8.19 24.86 -4.37
CA ARG A 12 -9.31 24.01 -4.79
C ARG A 12 -8.85 22.73 -5.51
N LYS A 13 -7.82 22.84 -6.35
CA LYS A 13 -7.23 21.69 -7.06
C LYS A 13 -6.54 20.73 -6.10
N ILE A 14 -5.84 21.26 -5.10
CA ILE A 14 -5.14 20.47 -4.08
C ILE A 14 -6.15 19.70 -3.23
N ALA A 15 -7.23 20.33 -2.76
CA ALA A 15 -8.26 19.65 -1.96
C ALA A 15 -8.79 18.39 -2.65
N ARG A 16 -9.25 18.52 -3.91
CA ARG A 16 -9.73 17.38 -4.71
C ARG A 16 -8.69 16.27 -4.90
N ARG A 17 -7.43 16.65 -5.13
CA ARG A 17 -6.32 15.68 -5.29
C ARG A 17 -6.02 14.96 -3.98
N THR A 18 -6.06 15.69 -2.86
CA THR A 18 -5.82 15.14 -1.52
C THR A 18 -6.87 14.10 -1.16
N ASP A 19 -8.15 14.34 -1.45
CA ASP A 19 -9.23 13.38 -1.16
C ASP A 19 -9.04 12.06 -1.90
N VAL A 20 -8.77 12.13 -3.21
CA VAL A 20 -8.51 10.94 -4.05
C VAL A 20 -7.25 10.20 -3.58
N ASN A 21 -6.17 10.93 -3.29
CA ASN A 21 -4.93 10.32 -2.82
C ASN A 21 -5.07 9.72 -1.42
N LYS A 22 -5.89 10.32 -0.55
CA LYS A 22 -6.22 9.78 0.77
C LYS A 22 -6.94 8.44 0.64
N ALA A 23 -7.98 8.36 -0.18
CA ALA A 23 -8.70 7.11 -0.42
C ALA A 23 -7.78 5.99 -0.96
N ARG A 24 -6.95 6.30 -1.97
CA ARG A 24 -5.99 5.33 -2.54
C ARG A 24 -4.94 4.88 -1.52
N ARG A 25 -4.42 5.81 -0.71
CA ARG A 25 -3.44 5.49 0.34
C ARG A 25 -4.05 4.63 1.45
N SER A 26 -5.29 4.91 1.84
CA SER A 26 -6.02 4.10 2.82
C SER A 26 -6.24 2.68 2.30
N ARG A 27 -6.67 2.51 1.04
CA ARG A 27 -6.84 1.19 0.43
C ARG A 27 -5.55 0.36 0.49
N VAL A 28 -4.41 0.93 0.09
CA VAL A 28 -3.12 0.25 0.18
C VAL A 28 -2.78 -0.16 1.61
N ARG A 29 -3.03 0.71 2.59
CA ARG A 29 -2.78 0.40 4.01
C ARG A 29 -3.65 -0.76 4.50
N THR A 30 -4.91 -0.83 4.07
CA THR A 30 -5.80 -1.94 4.44
C THR A 30 -5.26 -3.28 3.94
N PHE A 31 -4.86 -3.37 2.67
CA PHE A 31 -4.28 -4.61 2.12
C PHE A 31 -2.97 -5.00 2.80
N VAL A 32 -2.10 -4.03 3.10
CA VAL A 32 -0.87 -4.30 3.86
C VAL A 32 -1.20 -4.84 5.25
N ARG A 33 -2.18 -4.25 5.94
CA ARG A 33 -2.62 -4.71 7.26
C ARG A 33 -3.19 -6.13 7.22
N GLN A 34 -4.00 -6.47 6.20
CA GLN A 34 -4.52 -7.83 6.02
C GLN A 34 -3.41 -8.86 5.87
N VAL A 35 -2.35 -8.54 5.12
CA VAL A 35 -1.18 -9.42 5.00
C VAL A 35 -0.45 -9.54 6.34
N GLU A 36 -0.28 -8.44 7.09
CA GLU A 36 0.36 -8.46 8.41
C GLU A 36 -0.44 -9.26 9.45
N GLU A 37 -1.77 -9.14 9.44
CA GLU A 37 -2.69 -9.92 10.29
C GLU A 37 -2.65 -11.41 9.94
N ALA A 38 -2.66 -11.75 8.64
CA ALA A 38 -2.50 -13.13 8.18
C ALA A 38 -1.14 -13.71 8.60
N ILE A 39 -0.07 -12.91 8.52
CA ILE A 39 1.26 -13.30 8.99
C ILE A 39 1.26 -13.56 10.50
N ALA A 40 0.60 -12.70 11.29
CA ALA A 40 0.51 -12.85 12.74
C ALA A 40 -0.29 -14.09 13.16
N SER A 41 -1.30 -14.49 12.37
CA SER A 41 -2.08 -15.71 12.62
C SER A 41 -1.34 -17.02 12.31
N GLY A 42 -0.18 -16.96 11.64
CA GLY A 42 0.64 -18.14 11.33
C GLY A 42 0.14 -19.00 10.15
N ASP A 43 -0.93 -18.60 9.47
CA ASP A 43 -1.47 -19.35 8.32
C ASP A 43 -0.74 -18.99 7.02
N ALA A 44 0.19 -19.86 6.60
CA ALA A 44 1.01 -19.67 5.42
C ALA A 44 0.22 -19.66 4.11
N ALA A 45 -0.95 -20.33 4.04
CA ALA A 45 -1.79 -20.34 2.84
C ALA A 45 -2.52 -19.01 2.69
N LYS A 46 -3.18 -18.56 3.77
CA LYS A 46 -3.88 -17.26 3.80
C LYS A 46 -2.93 -16.08 3.59
N ALA A 47 -1.71 -16.16 4.14
CA ALA A 47 -0.70 -15.11 3.94
C ALA A 47 -0.27 -14.98 2.46
N LYS A 48 -0.16 -16.11 1.72
CA LYS A 48 0.15 -16.10 0.28
C LYS A 48 -0.98 -15.52 -0.54
N GLU A 49 -2.23 -15.91 -0.27
CA GLU A 49 -3.41 -15.37 -0.96
C GLU A 49 -3.57 -13.86 -0.74
N ALA A 50 -3.45 -13.42 0.51
CA ALA A 50 -3.50 -12.00 0.85
C ALA A 50 -2.35 -11.21 0.17
N PHE A 51 -1.16 -11.81 0.07
CA PHE A 51 -0.03 -11.20 -0.61
C PHE A 51 -0.25 -11.06 -2.13
N LEU A 52 -0.81 -12.08 -2.79
CA LEU A 52 -1.17 -12.02 -4.20
C LEU A 52 -2.23 -10.95 -4.48
N ALA A 53 -3.20 -10.77 -3.57
CA ALA A 53 -4.19 -9.69 -3.67
C ALA A 53 -3.57 -8.29 -3.42
N ALA A 54 -2.57 -8.18 -2.56
CA ALA A 54 -1.92 -6.91 -2.23
C ALA A 54 -0.97 -6.39 -3.33
N GLN A 55 -0.33 -7.28 -4.09
CA GLN A 55 0.59 -6.92 -5.18
C GLN A 55 -0.01 -6.00 -6.25
N PRO A 56 -1.15 -6.32 -6.90
CA PRO A 56 -1.72 -5.48 -7.94
C PRO A 56 -2.16 -4.11 -7.41
N GLU A 57 -2.63 -4.03 -6.16
CA GLU A 57 -3.03 -2.78 -5.53
C GLU A 57 -1.82 -1.87 -5.23
N LEU A 58 -0.69 -2.44 -4.81
CA LEU A 58 0.57 -1.71 -4.65
C LEU A 58 1.10 -1.20 -6.00
N ALA A 59 1.03 -2.02 -7.06
CA ALA A 59 1.45 -1.64 -8.41
C ALA A 59 0.55 -0.53 -9.00
N ARG A 60 -0.77 -0.61 -8.80
CA ARG A 60 -1.73 0.44 -9.18
C ARG A 60 -1.49 1.74 -8.43
N ALA A 61 -1.17 1.68 -7.14
CA ALA A 61 -0.84 2.88 -6.36
C ALA A 61 0.46 3.55 -6.82
N ALA A 62 1.45 2.76 -7.25
CA ALA A 62 2.68 3.26 -7.84
C ALA A 62 2.45 3.92 -9.20
N SER A 63 1.69 3.28 -10.09
CA SER A 63 1.40 3.82 -11.43
C SER A 63 0.58 5.11 -11.40
N LYS A 64 -0.29 5.27 -10.40
CA LYS A 64 -1.07 6.51 -10.18
C LYS A 64 -0.31 7.59 -9.40
N GLY A 65 0.97 7.38 -9.08
CA GLY A 65 1.83 8.36 -8.40
C GLY A 65 1.45 8.62 -6.94
N VAL A 66 0.67 7.74 -6.32
CA VAL A 66 0.31 7.86 -4.88
C VAL A 66 1.49 7.42 -4.01
N LEU A 67 2.30 6.48 -4.51
CA LEU A 67 3.54 6.00 -3.91
C LEU A 67 4.65 6.02 -4.96
N HIS A 68 5.88 6.29 -4.52
CA HIS A 68 7.04 6.13 -5.39
C HIS A 68 7.27 4.64 -5.70
N ALA A 69 7.75 4.32 -6.91
CA ALA A 69 8.04 2.94 -7.33
C ALA A 69 8.94 2.21 -6.33
N ASN A 70 10.02 2.86 -5.88
CA ASN A 70 10.90 2.32 -4.84
C ASN A 70 10.20 2.06 -3.50
N THR A 71 9.21 2.86 -3.12
CA THR A 71 8.44 2.62 -1.89
C THR A 71 7.49 1.43 -2.05
N ALA A 72 6.88 1.26 -3.22
CA ALA A 72 6.10 0.06 -3.52
C ALA A 72 6.99 -1.19 -3.52
N SER A 73 8.13 -1.15 -4.22
CA SER A 73 9.10 -2.26 -4.27
C SER A 73 9.63 -2.64 -2.89
N ARG A 74 10.02 -1.66 -2.06
CA ARG A 74 10.44 -1.91 -0.66
C ARG A 74 9.36 -2.62 0.16
N LYS A 75 8.08 -2.26 -0.02
CA LYS A 75 6.97 -2.90 0.69
C LYS A 75 6.75 -4.34 0.22
N VAL A 76 6.75 -4.58 -1.10
CA VAL A 76 6.62 -5.93 -1.67
C VAL A 76 7.75 -6.83 -1.18
N SER A 77 8.99 -6.35 -1.23
CA SER A 77 10.17 -7.11 -0.79
C SER A 77 10.09 -7.49 0.70
N ARG A 78 9.72 -6.53 1.58
CA ARG A 78 9.59 -6.79 3.02
C ARG A 78 8.47 -7.78 3.34
N LEU A 79 7.32 -7.67 2.68
CA LEU A 79 6.20 -8.60 2.88
C LEU A 79 6.56 -10.00 2.37
N ALA A 80 7.20 -10.10 1.20
CA ALA A 80 7.66 -11.38 0.66
C ALA A 80 8.65 -12.08 1.59
N ALA A 81 9.60 -11.34 2.17
CA ALA A 81 10.55 -11.89 3.14
C ALA A 81 9.85 -12.43 4.39
N ARG A 82 8.83 -11.73 4.92
CA ARG A 82 8.07 -12.17 6.09
C ARG A 82 7.20 -13.41 5.79
N VAL A 83 6.54 -13.45 4.64
CA VAL A 83 5.77 -14.64 4.22
C VAL A 83 6.69 -15.84 4.02
N LYS A 84 7.89 -15.63 3.46
CA LYS A 84 8.91 -16.68 3.34
C LYS A 84 9.40 -17.16 4.70
N ALA A 85 9.63 -16.26 5.66
CA ALA A 85 10.06 -16.63 7.00
C ALA A 85 9.06 -17.58 7.69
N LEU A 86 7.75 -17.33 7.58
CA LEU A 86 6.72 -18.24 8.09
C LEU A 86 6.81 -19.65 7.48
N SER A 87 7.09 -19.75 6.18
CA SER A 87 7.24 -21.05 5.52
C SER A 87 8.51 -21.81 5.94
N VAL A 88 9.53 -21.11 6.46
CA VAL A 88 10.78 -21.74 6.92
C VAL A 88 10.64 -22.26 8.35
N THR A 89 9.87 -21.58 9.21
CA THR A 89 9.68 -21.97 10.62
C THR A 89 8.88 -23.27 10.79
N THR A 90 8.09 -23.70 9.81
CA THR A 90 7.34 -24.99 9.88
C THR A 90 8.21 -26.21 9.55
N THR A 91 9.45 -26.02 9.05
CA THR A 91 10.31 -27.09 8.54
C THR A 91 11.42 -27.50 9.53
N ALA A 92 11.26 -27.23 10.83
CA ALA A 92 12.18 -27.65 11.89
C ALA A 92 11.39 -28.26 13.05
#